data_AF-A0A1M4Y4R0-F1
#
_entry.id   AF-A0A1M4Y4R0-F1
#
_cell.length_a   1.000
_cell.length_b   1.000
_cell.length_c   1.000
_cell.angle_alpha   90.00
_cell.angle_beta   90.00
_cell.angle_gamma   90.00
#
_symmetry.space_group_name_H-M   'P 1'
#
loop_
_entity.id
_entity.type
_entity.pdbx_description
1 polymer ?
#
loop_
_entity_poly.entity_id
_entity_poly.type
_entity_poly.pdbx_seq_one_letter_code
_entity_poly.pdbx_strand_id
1 'polypeptide(L)'
;MENTTNQYVMPELTLTEVGEAKVGTKADEVVIGLAPAFHKFQHKTIVDIPHDEVLTELIAGIEEEGLTARVVRIIRTSDVSFIANDAAKLSGSGIGIGIQSKGTTVIHQKDLLPLNNLELFPQAPLLTPEIFRLIGKNAAKYAKGESPTPVPTKNDQMARPKFMAKAALLHIKETKHVVVGAKPVEIKVEF
;
A
#
# COMPACT_ATOMS: atom_id res chain seq x y z
N MET A 1 7.86 -40.52 20.28
CA MET A 1 6.83 -40.08 19.35
C MET A 1 7.09 -38.61 19.11
N GLU A 2 7.75 -38.29 18.01
CA GLU A 2 8.15 -36.92 17.68
C GLU A 2 6.91 -36.12 17.29
N ASN A 3 6.72 -34.98 17.97
CA ASN A 3 5.71 -33.99 17.62
C ASN A 3 6.14 -33.31 16.31
N THR A 4 5.68 -33.81 15.18
CA THR A 4 5.68 -33.07 13.91
C THR A 4 4.78 -31.85 14.09
N THR A 5 5.38 -30.71 14.37
CA THR A 5 4.69 -29.43 14.31
C THR A 5 4.24 -29.25 12.88
N ASN A 6 2.93 -29.33 12.65
CA ASN A 6 2.32 -29.02 11.36
C ASN A 6 2.61 -27.53 11.09
N GLN A 7 3.74 -27.24 10.43
CA GLN A 7 4.02 -25.89 9.94
C GLN A 7 3.05 -25.65 8.80
N TYR A 8 1.97 -24.94 9.10
CA TYR A 8 1.10 -24.38 8.08
C TYR A 8 1.95 -23.41 7.26
N VAL A 9 2.40 -23.87 6.09
CA VAL A 9 3.11 -23.01 5.13
C VAL A 9 2.04 -22.09 4.55
N MET A 10 2.05 -20.83 4.98
CA MET A 10 1.29 -19.77 4.33
C MET A 10 1.72 -19.75 2.86
N PRO A 11 0.78 -19.84 1.92
CA PRO A 11 1.16 -19.94 0.52
C PRO A 11 1.76 -18.59 0.06
N GLU A 12 2.74 -18.67 -0.83
CA GLU A 12 3.66 -17.56 -1.13
C GLU A 12 2.99 -16.55 -2.06
N LEU A 13 2.83 -15.30 -1.57
CA LEU A 13 2.23 -14.22 -2.33
C LEU A 13 2.97 -14.00 -3.66
N THR A 14 2.29 -14.22 -4.78
CA THR A 14 2.85 -14.03 -6.12
C THR A 14 2.20 -12.83 -6.79
N LEU A 15 3.03 -11.89 -7.27
CA LEU A 15 2.58 -10.70 -7.99
C LEU A 15 2.95 -10.78 -9.48
N THR A 16 1.93 -10.83 -10.35
CA THR A 16 2.11 -10.88 -11.81
C THR A 16 1.61 -9.60 -12.46
N GLU A 17 2.44 -8.95 -13.29
CA GLU A 17 2.04 -7.79 -14.10
C GLU A 17 1.17 -8.24 -15.28
N VAL A 18 -0.07 -7.76 -15.37
CA VAL A 18 -1.06 -8.22 -16.37
C VAL A 18 -1.40 -7.20 -17.46
N GLY A 19 -0.75 -6.03 -17.45
CA GLY A 19 -0.91 -4.99 -18.47
C GLY A 19 -1.28 -3.63 -17.88
N GLU A 20 -1.74 -2.69 -18.70
CA GLU A 20 -2.16 -1.36 -18.24
C GLU A 20 -3.39 -1.44 -17.34
N ALA A 21 -3.31 -0.86 -16.14
CA ALA A 21 -4.46 -0.74 -15.25
C ALA A 21 -5.49 0.24 -15.80
N LYS A 22 -6.75 -0.18 -15.80
CA LYS A 22 -7.89 0.65 -16.24
C LYS A 22 -8.64 1.18 -15.02
N VAL A 23 -9.42 2.23 -15.25
CA VAL A 23 -10.34 2.76 -14.24
C VAL A 23 -11.40 1.70 -13.96
N GLY A 24 -11.58 1.36 -12.70
CA GLY A 24 -12.56 0.37 -12.26
C GLY A 24 -13.98 0.93 -12.32
N THR A 25 -14.93 0.04 -12.59
CA THR A 25 -16.37 0.37 -12.66
C THR A 25 -17.14 -0.09 -11.42
N LYS A 26 -16.48 -0.84 -10.53
CA LYS A 26 -17.06 -1.43 -9.32
C LYS A 26 -17.02 -0.41 -8.18
N ALA A 27 -18.17 -0.13 -7.57
CA ALA A 27 -18.23 0.77 -6.42
C ALA A 27 -17.67 0.13 -5.13
N ASP A 28 -17.58 -1.21 -5.10
CA ASP A 28 -17.14 -2.04 -3.98
C ASP A 28 -15.66 -2.46 -4.09
N GLU A 29 -14.81 -1.60 -4.66
CA GLU A 29 -13.36 -1.82 -4.71
C GLU A 29 -12.55 -0.75 -3.99
N VAL A 30 -11.38 -1.14 -3.46
CA VAL A 30 -10.32 -0.22 -3.03
C VAL A 30 -9.06 -0.57 -3.80
N VAL A 31 -8.45 0.43 -4.43
CA VAL A 31 -7.22 0.24 -5.20
C VAL A 31 -5.99 0.48 -4.34
N ILE A 32 -5.07 -0.48 -4.29
CA ILE A 32 -3.76 -0.37 -3.66
C ILE A 32 -2.72 -0.07 -4.76
N GLY A 33 -2.20 1.15 -4.75
CA GLY A 33 -1.09 1.62 -5.56
C GLY A 33 0.25 1.29 -4.93
N LEU A 34 0.96 0.33 -5.51
CA LEU A 34 2.33 0.00 -5.19
C LEU A 34 3.28 0.97 -5.90
N ALA A 35 4.29 1.44 -5.18
CA ALA A 35 5.39 2.18 -5.77
C ALA A 35 6.24 1.31 -6.75
N PRO A 36 7.06 1.93 -7.61
CA PRO A 36 7.72 1.23 -8.71
C PRO A 36 8.56 0.01 -8.28
N ALA A 37 9.19 0.06 -7.11
CA ALA A 37 10.10 -0.97 -6.63
C ALA A 37 9.49 -2.00 -5.66
N PHE A 38 8.26 -1.79 -5.20
CA PHE A 38 7.64 -2.59 -4.15
C PHE A 38 7.44 -4.04 -4.59
N HIS A 39 8.05 -5.00 -3.87
CA HIS A 39 7.97 -6.44 -4.13
C HIS A 39 8.44 -6.76 -5.57
N LYS A 40 9.46 -6.04 -6.03
CA LYS A 40 10.09 -6.26 -7.35
C LYS A 40 11.59 -6.02 -7.31
N PHE A 41 11.99 -4.86 -6.78
CA PHE A 41 13.40 -4.48 -6.59
C PHE A 41 13.75 -4.23 -5.12
N GLN A 42 12.73 -4.02 -4.29
CA GLN A 42 12.80 -3.99 -2.83
C GLN A 42 11.71 -4.92 -2.28
N HIS A 43 12.03 -5.67 -1.24
CA HIS A 43 11.15 -6.74 -0.71
C HIS A 43 10.80 -6.56 0.77
N LYS A 44 11.30 -5.50 1.41
CA LYS A 44 11.08 -5.21 2.82
C LYS A 44 10.99 -3.71 3.08
N THR A 45 10.24 -3.34 4.12
CA THR A 45 10.11 -1.96 4.59
C THR A 45 11.38 -1.46 5.27
N ILE A 46 11.37 -0.19 5.71
CA ILE A 46 12.51 0.42 6.40
C ILE A 46 12.89 -0.27 7.72
N VAL A 47 11.98 -1.02 8.33
CA VAL A 47 12.20 -1.85 9.54
C VAL A 47 12.09 -3.34 9.24
N ASP A 48 12.36 -3.72 7.99
CA ASP A 48 12.56 -5.09 7.55
C ASP A 48 11.32 -6.00 7.60
N ILE A 49 10.11 -5.41 7.65
CA ILE A 49 8.84 -6.14 7.45
C ILE A 49 8.75 -6.57 5.98
N PRO A 50 8.54 -7.86 5.66
CA PRO A 50 8.35 -8.35 4.30
C PRO A 50 7.18 -7.66 3.60
N HIS A 51 7.35 -7.34 2.32
CA HIS A 51 6.27 -6.74 1.53
C HIS A 51 5.06 -7.67 1.36
N ASP A 52 5.29 -8.99 1.41
CA ASP A 52 4.24 -10.01 1.34
C ASP A 52 3.27 -9.87 2.51
N GLU A 53 3.82 -9.72 3.71
CA GLU A 53 3.07 -9.50 4.93
C GLU A 53 2.33 -8.16 4.89
N VAL A 54 3.01 -7.09 4.47
CA VAL A 54 2.39 -5.76 4.33
C VAL A 54 1.20 -5.77 3.37
N LEU A 55 1.36 -6.37 2.19
CA LEU A 55 0.31 -6.40 1.17
C LEU A 55 -0.83 -7.33 1.58
N THR A 56 -0.52 -8.47 2.21
CA THR A 56 -1.51 -9.39 2.77
C THR A 56 -2.39 -8.70 3.81
N GLU A 57 -1.81 -7.94 4.74
CA GLU A 57 -2.58 -7.24 5.77
C GLU A 57 -3.44 -6.11 5.19
N LEU A 58 -2.94 -5.35 4.22
CA LEU A 58 -3.73 -4.32 3.53
C LEU A 58 -4.94 -4.94 2.81
N ILE A 59 -4.73 -6.03 2.08
CA ILE A 59 -5.80 -6.76 1.37
C ILE A 59 -6.81 -7.31 2.38
N ALA A 60 -6.34 -8.02 3.40
CA ALA A 60 -7.20 -8.62 4.41
C ALA A 60 -8.03 -7.58 5.16
N GLY A 61 -7.47 -6.40 5.46
CA GLY A 61 -8.21 -5.30 6.06
C GLY A 61 -9.36 -4.79 5.17
N ILE A 62 -9.17 -4.75 3.86
CA ILE A 62 -10.22 -4.36 2.90
C ILE A 62 -11.29 -5.44 2.82
N GLU A 63 -10.88 -6.70 2.68
CA GLU A 63 -11.79 -7.85 2.53
C GLU A 63 -12.62 -8.12 3.79
N GLU A 64 -12.07 -7.87 4.98
CA GLU A 64 -12.81 -7.95 6.26
C GLU A 64 -13.98 -6.97 6.36
N GLU A 65 -13.92 -5.86 5.61
CA GLU A 65 -15.02 -4.88 5.52
C GLU A 65 -15.96 -5.16 4.34
N GLY A 66 -15.76 -6.28 3.63
CA GLY A 66 -16.61 -6.77 2.55
C GLY A 66 -16.35 -6.15 1.18
N LEU A 67 -15.20 -5.51 0.96
CA LEU A 67 -14.83 -4.90 -0.31
C LEU A 67 -13.75 -5.69 -1.04
N THR A 68 -13.61 -5.46 -2.35
CA THR A 68 -12.57 -6.07 -3.17
C THR A 68 -11.30 -5.22 -3.14
N ALA A 69 -10.16 -5.82 -2.79
CA ALA A 69 -8.86 -5.17 -2.99
C ALA A 69 -8.37 -5.37 -4.43
N ARG A 70 -8.00 -4.29 -5.11
CA ARG A 70 -7.37 -4.34 -6.44
C ARG A 70 -5.98 -3.73 -6.40
N VAL A 71 -4.98 -4.40 -6.95
CA VAL A 71 -3.58 -3.98 -6.82
C VAL A 71 -3.05 -3.47 -8.16
N VAL A 72 -2.42 -2.30 -8.13
CA VAL A 72 -1.78 -1.68 -9.29
C VAL A 72 -0.39 -1.20 -8.91
N ARG A 73 0.52 -1.14 -9.88
CA ARG A 73 1.84 -0.54 -9.73
C ARG A 73 1.87 0.80 -10.44
N ILE A 74 2.12 1.86 -9.68
CA ILE A 74 2.27 3.21 -10.22
C ILE A 74 3.75 3.43 -10.54
N ILE A 75 4.09 3.48 -11.83
CA ILE A 75 5.48 3.59 -12.29
C ILE A 75 5.89 5.00 -12.75
N ARG A 76 4.94 5.95 -12.87
CA ARG A 76 5.25 7.33 -13.31
C ARG A 76 5.90 8.23 -12.27
N THR A 77 5.87 7.82 -11.00
CA THR A 77 6.38 8.58 -9.85
C THR A 77 6.73 7.62 -8.73
N SER A 78 7.60 8.05 -7.81
CA SER A 78 7.90 7.36 -6.56
C SER A 78 7.28 8.07 -5.35
N ASP A 79 6.63 9.22 -5.52
CA ASP A 79 6.00 9.98 -4.43
C ASP A 79 4.69 9.33 -3.98
N VAL A 80 4.59 9.02 -2.68
CA VAL A 80 3.46 8.27 -2.11
C VAL A 80 2.11 8.97 -2.29
N SER A 81 2.07 10.31 -2.23
CA SER A 81 0.81 11.05 -2.31
C SER A 81 0.28 11.00 -3.74
N PHE A 82 1.15 11.14 -4.74
CA PHE A 82 0.77 10.95 -6.15
C PHE A 82 0.43 9.49 -6.48
N ILE A 83 1.11 8.52 -5.87
CA ILE A 83 0.78 7.10 -6.01
C ILE A 83 -0.63 6.82 -5.47
N ALA A 84 -0.95 7.31 -4.27
CA ALA A 84 -2.26 7.14 -3.66
C ALA A 84 -3.35 7.88 -4.44
N ASN A 85 -3.05 9.08 -4.96
CA ASN A 85 -3.97 9.85 -5.80
C ASN A 85 -4.29 9.12 -7.12
N ASP A 86 -3.28 8.52 -7.77
CA ASP A 86 -3.49 7.71 -8.97
C ASP A 86 -4.32 6.46 -8.68
N ALA A 87 -4.02 5.77 -7.57
CA ALA A 87 -4.81 4.63 -7.12
C ALA A 87 -6.27 5.03 -6.89
N ALA A 88 -6.51 6.15 -6.20
CA ALA A 88 -7.86 6.65 -5.93
C ALA A 88 -8.62 7.02 -7.22
N LYS A 89 -7.93 7.61 -8.21
CA LYS A 89 -8.52 7.93 -9.53
C LYS A 89 -8.81 6.70 -10.39
N LEU A 90 -8.04 5.63 -10.21
CA LEU A 90 -8.31 4.34 -10.85
C LEU A 90 -9.44 3.58 -10.15
N SER A 91 -9.67 3.84 -8.87
CA SER A 91 -10.66 3.13 -8.05
C SER A 91 -12.09 3.50 -8.40
N GLY A 92 -12.94 2.49 -8.59
CA GLY A 92 -14.37 2.70 -8.83
C GLY A 92 -15.12 3.28 -7.62
N SER A 93 -14.67 3.02 -6.37
CA SER A 93 -15.17 3.72 -5.18
C SER A 93 -14.62 5.14 -5.04
N GLY A 94 -13.55 5.47 -5.77
CA GLY A 94 -12.80 6.70 -5.63
C GLY A 94 -11.84 6.73 -4.43
N ILE A 95 -11.68 5.61 -3.70
CA ILE A 95 -10.71 5.48 -2.60
C ILE A 95 -9.51 4.64 -3.05
N GLY A 96 -8.31 5.13 -2.74
CA GLY A 96 -7.07 4.43 -3.02
C GLY A 96 -6.09 4.49 -1.86
N ILE A 97 -5.28 3.45 -1.74
CA ILE A 97 -4.14 3.38 -0.83
C ILE A 97 -2.88 3.53 -1.68
N GLY A 98 -1.93 4.38 -1.30
CA GLY A 98 -0.60 4.41 -1.91
C GLY A 98 0.44 3.95 -0.91
N ILE A 99 1.38 3.11 -1.35
CA ILE A 99 2.46 2.59 -0.50
C ILE A 99 3.81 2.58 -1.22
N GLN A 100 4.82 3.12 -0.54
CA GLN A 100 6.22 3.04 -0.95
C GLN A 100 6.89 1.78 -0.43
N SER A 101 7.94 1.32 -1.11
CA SER A 101 8.74 0.16 -0.65
C SER A 101 9.25 0.32 0.77
N LYS A 102 9.66 1.53 1.17
CA LYS A 102 10.10 1.79 2.54
C LYS A 102 8.99 1.72 3.60
N GLY A 103 7.72 1.59 3.20
CA GLY A 103 6.55 1.41 4.06
C GLY A 103 5.66 2.63 4.25
N THR A 104 6.07 3.83 3.82
CA THR A 104 5.22 5.04 3.94
C THR A 104 3.94 4.84 3.15
N THR A 105 2.80 5.12 3.79
CA THR A 105 1.47 4.77 3.27
C THR A 105 0.51 5.95 3.40
N VAL A 106 -0.45 6.05 2.48
CA VAL A 106 -1.48 7.10 2.43
C VAL A 106 -2.82 6.47 2.04
N ILE A 107 -3.92 6.89 2.68
CA ILE A 107 -5.28 6.70 2.17
C ILE A 107 -5.72 8.00 1.49
N HIS A 108 -6.15 7.92 0.24
CA HIS A 108 -6.51 9.06 -0.60
C HIS A 108 -7.90 8.88 -1.22
N GLN A 109 -8.55 10.01 -1.53
CA GLN A 109 -9.78 10.09 -2.31
C GLN A 109 -9.54 10.81 -3.65
N LYS A 110 -10.18 10.35 -4.73
CA LYS A 110 -9.97 10.84 -6.11
C LYS A 110 -10.14 12.36 -6.30
N ASP A 111 -11.04 12.98 -5.53
CA ASP A 111 -11.42 14.40 -5.69
C ASP A 111 -10.55 15.35 -4.85
N LEU A 112 -9.70 14.82 -3.97
CA LEU A 112 -8.76 15.61 -3.19
C LEU A 112 -7.56 16.04 -4.05
N LEU A 113 -7.00 17.21 -3.71
CA LEU A 113 -5.74 17.67 -4.30
C LEU A 113 -4.63 16.63 -4.06
N PRO A 114 -3.64 16.47 -4.95
CA PRO A 114 -2.66 15.38 -4.87
C PRO A 114 -1.81 15.31 -3.60
N LEU A 115 -1.68 16.42 -2.86
CA LEU A 115 -0.93 16.47 -1.59
C LEU A 115 -1.84 16.51 -0.35
N ASN A 116 -3.15 16.46 -0.54
CA ASN A 116 -4.11 16.19 0.52
C ASN A 116 -4.33 14.68 0.63
N ASN A 117 -4.96 14.23 1.71
CA ASN A 117 -5.25 12.82 1.95
C ASN A 117 -6.40 12.69 2.95
N LEU A 118 -6.96 11.49 3.07
CA LEU A 118 -7.86 11.13 4.16
C LEU A 118 -7.05 10.78 5.41
N GLU A 119 -6.05 9.91 5.25
CA GLU A 119 -5.13 9.50 6.32
C GLU A 119 -3.70 9.39 5.80
N LEU A 120 -2.73 9.80 6.61
CA LEU A 120 -1.31 9.78 6.27
C LEU A 120 -0.54 9.03 7.36
N PHE A 121 0.36 8.15 6.91
CA PHE A 121 1.23 7.35 7.77
C PHE A 121 2.70 7.75 7.50
N PRO A 122 3.15 8.90 8.02
CA PRO A 122 4.39 9.53 7.58
C PRO A 122 5.64 8.85 8.16
N GLN A 123 5.51 8.16 9.29
CA GLN A 123 6.60 7.49 9.98
C GLN A 123 6.54 5.98 9.75
N ALA A 124 6.99 5.56 8.56
CA ALA A 124 7.07 4.15 8.17
C ALA A 124 7.70 3.19 9.21
N PRO A 125 8.75 3.59 9.98
CA PRO A 125 9.31 2.71 11.01
C PRO A 125 8.36 2.31 12.14
N LEU A 126 7.23 3.02 12.30
CA LEU A 126 6.26 2.77 13.37
C LEU A 126 5.07 1.93 12.92
N LEU A 127 5.00 1.59 11.63
CA LEU A 127 3.92 0.81 11.05
C LEU A 127 4.21 -0.68 11.26
N THR A 128 3.22 -1.37 11.82
CA THR A 128 3.25 -2.80 12.09
C THR A 128 2.23 -3.51 11.20
N PRO A 129 2.30 -4.84 11.04
CA PRO A 129 1.30 -5.61 10.29
C PRO A 129 -0.14 -5.27 10.70
N GLU A 130 -0.40 -5.12 12.00
CA GLU A 130 -1.71 -4.78 12.53
C GLU A 130 -2.17 -3.38 12.09
N ILE A 131 -1.24 -2.42 11.98
CA ILE A 131 -1.55 -1.07 11.47
C ILE A 131 -1.88 -1.15 9.98
N PHE A 132 -1.13 -1.93 9.18
CA PHE A 132 -1.47 -2.12 7.77
C PHE A 132 -2.86 -2.73 7.59
N ARG A 133 -3.27 -3.67 8.44
CA ARG A 133 -4.64 -4.19 8.45
C ARG A 133 -5.68 -3.11 8.75
N LEU A 134 -5.43 -2.28 9.77
CA LEU A 134 -6.32 -1.17 10.11
C LEU A 134 -6.42 -0.13 8.98
N ILE A 135 -5.33 0.13 8.27
CA ILE A 135 -5.32 1.00 7.07
C ILE A 135 -6.27 0.43 6.01
N GLY A 136 -6.18 -0.88 5.74
CA GLY A 136 -7.09 -1.56 4.81
C GLY A 136 -8.56 -1.41 5.22
N LYS A 137 -8.87 -1.63 6.51
CA LYS A 137 -10.23 -1.46 7.05
C LYS A 137 -10.76 -0.05 6.87
N ASN A 138 -9.98 0.96 7.27
CA ASN A 138 -10.43 2.34 7.17
C ASN A 138 -10.62 2.76 5.72
N ALA A 139 -9.75 2.35 4.80
CA ALA A 139 -9.93 2.59 3.38
C ALA A 139 -11.24 2.00 2.85
N ALA A 140 -11.57 0.77 3.25
CA ALA A 140 -12.84 0.14 2.89
C ALA A 140 -14.06 0.85 3.50
N LYS A 141 -13.97 1.32 4.74
CA LYS A 141 -15.01 2.15 5.37
C LYS A 141 -15.23 3.47 4.63
N TYR A 142 -14.15 4.15 4.25
CA TYR A 142 -14.26 5.35 3.40
C TYR A 142 -14.90 5.03 2.04
N ALA A 143 -14.58 3.88 1.43
CA ALA A 143 -15.16 3.47 0.16
C ALA A 143 -16.67 3.17 0.26
N LYS A 144 -17.14 2.75 1.44
CA LYS A 144 -18.57 2.64 1.78
C LYS A 144 -19.24 3.99 2.08
N GLY A 145 -18.50 5.09 2.06
CA GLY A 145 -19.01 6.42 2.44
C GLY A 145 -19.14 6.64 3.95
N GLU A 146 -18.54 5.77 4.76
CA GLU A 146 -18.53 5.90 6.22
C GLU A 146 -17.51 6.96 6.68
N SER A 147 -17.59 7.35 7.95
CA SER A 147 -16.62 8.22 8.62
C SER A 147 -15.96 7.45 9.78
N PRO A 148 -15.03 6.52 9.49
CA PRO A 148 -14.35 5.76 10.52
C PRO A 148 -13.50 6.66 11.42
N THR A 149 -13.29 6.22 12.66
CA THR A 149 -12.23 6.79 13.50
C THR A 149 -10.88 6.56 12.80
N PRO A 150 -10.09 7.62 12.53
CA PRO A 150 -8.78 7.48 11.90
C PRO A 150 -7.88 6.52 12.68
N VAL A 151 -7.02 5.81 11.97
CA VAL A 151 -6.06 4.89 12.58
C VAL A 151 -5.19 5.68 13.58
N PRO A 152 -5.04 5.22 14.84
CA PRO A 152 -4.31 5.96 15.86
C PRO A 152 -2.91 6.37 15.40
N THR A 153 -2.66 7.68 15.37
CA THR A 153 -1.39 8.22 14.91
C THR A 153 -0.27 7.89 15.89
N LYS A 154 0.78 7.22 15.41
CA LYS A 154 2.04 7.03 16.15
C LYS A 154 3.04 8.11 15.74
N ASN A 155 3.71 8.71 16.72
CA ASN A 155 4.76 9.69 16.50
C ASN A 155 5.93 9.41 17.44
N ASP A 156 7.12 9.22 16.87
CA ASP A 156 8.39 9.09 17.59
C ASP A 156 9.36 10.16 17.08
N GLN A 157 9.71 11.09 17.97
CA GLN A 157 10.68 12.16 17.70
C GLN A 157 12.07 11.63 17.30
N MET A 158 12.41 10.40 17.66
CA MET A 158 13.67 9.73 17.30
C MET A 158 13.58 8.98 15.97
N ALA A 159 12.39 8.84 15.36
CA ALA A 159 12.24 8.18 14.07
C ALA A 159 13.07 8.88 12.99
N ARG A 160 13.03 10.21 12.94
CA ARG A 160 13.82 10.98 11.97
C ARG A 160 15.33 10.81 12.19
N PRO A 161 15.91 11.08 13.37
CA PRO A 161 17.33 10.86 13.63
C PRO A 161 17.83 9.46 13.25
N LYS A 162 17.04 8.41 13.55
CA LYS A 162 17.43 7.01 13.30
C LYS A 162 17.28 6.60 11.83
N PHE A 163 16.21 7.03 11.17
CA PHE A 163 15.78 6.41 9.91
C PHE A 163 15.80 7.35 8.70
N MET A 164 15.94 8.67 8.85
CA MET A 164 15.83 9.60 7.71
C MET A 164 16.89 9.33 6.63
N ALA A 165 18.13 9.03 7.02
CA ALA A 165 19.18 8.66 6.07
C ALA A 165 18.88 7.35 5.32
N LYS A 166 18.43 6.30 6.05
CA LYS A 166 17.99 5.02 5.46
C LYS A 166 16.81 5.25 4.51
N ALA A 167 15.82 6.05 4.92
CA ALA A 167 14.64 6.38 4.13
C ALA A 167 15.00 7.07 2.82
N ALA A 168 15.94 8.01 2.84
CA ALA A 168 16.43 8.69 1.64
C ALA A 168 17.09 7.69 0.66
N LEU A 169 17.95 6.79 1.16
CA LEU A 169 18.60 5.77 0.32
C LEU A 169 17.59 4.79 -0.30
N LEU A 170 16.62 4.32 0.48
CA LEU A 170 15.57 3.42 -0.02
C LEU A 170 14.70 4.12 -1.07
N HIS A 171 14.36 5.40 -0.85
CA HIS A 171 13.59 6.18 -1.81
C HIS A 171 14.38 6.53 -3.08
N ILE A 172 15.70 6.77 -2.98
CA ILE A 172 16.57 6.92 -4.16
C ILE A 172 16.56 5.63 -5.00
N LYS A 173 16.70 4.46 -4.37
CA LYS A 173 16.63 3.16 -5.05
C LYS A 173 15.27 2.94 -5.73
N GLU A 174 14.18 3.29 -5.07
CA GLU A 174 12.84 3.21 -5.66
C GLU A 174 12.69 4.14 -6.87
N THR A 175 13.17 5.38 -6.74
CA THR A 175 13.07 6.42 -7.78
C THR A 175 13.83 6.05 -9.06
N LYS A 176 14.87 5.21 -8.99
CA LYS A 176 15.56 4.69 -10.19
C LYS A 176 14.67 3.87 -11.12
N HIS A 177 13.53 3.39 -10.63
CA HIS A 177 12.59 2.59 -11.40
C HIS A 177 11.37 3.39 -11.89
N VAL A 178 11.40 4.72 -11.72
CA VAL A 178 10.37 5.62 -12.26
C VAL A 178 10.52 5.73 -13.77
N VAL A 179 9.41 5.57 -14.48
CA VAL A 179 9.29 5.77 -15.93
C VAL A 179 8.33 6.92 -16.18
N VAL A 180 8.87 8.09 -16.48
CA VAL A 180 8.10 9.34 -16.62
C VAL A 180 6.98 9.17 -17.66
N GLY A 181 5.75 9.52 -17.28
CA GLY A 181 4.58 9.48 -18.16
C GLY A 181 4.00 8.07 -18.40
N ALA A 182 4.63 7.02 -17.88
CA ALA A 182 4.12 5.66 -18.03
C ALA A 182 2.77 5.46 -17.32
N LYS A 183 1.94 4.59 -17.89
CA LYS A 183 0.64 4.26 -17.30
C LYS A 183 0.82 3.27 -16.15
N PRO A 184 -0.07 3.31 -15.13
CA PRO A 184 -0.12 2.28 -14.09
C PRO A 184 -0.27 0.87 -14.68
N VAL A 185 0.33 -0.11 -14.01
CA VAL A 185 0.30 -1.52 -14.42
C VAL A 185 -0.59 -2.31 -13.45
N GLU A 186 -1.54 -3.08 -13.96
CA GLU A 186 -2.40 -3.95 -13.15
C GLU A 186 -1.57 -5.12 -12.62
N ILE A 187 -1.78 -5.48 -11.35
CA ILE A 187 -1.07 -6.56 -10.67
C ILE A 187 -2.08 -7.63 -10.26
N LYS A 188 -1.93 -8.83 -10.81
CA LYS A 188 -2.63 -10.01 -10.33
C LYS A 188 -1.92 -10.52 -9.09
N VAL A 189 -2.69 -10.69 -8.01
CA VAL A 189 -2.23 -11.24 -6.73
C VAL A 189 -2.75 -12.67 -6.61
N GLU A 190 -1.85 -13.60 -6.30
CA GLU A 190 -2.16 -15.01 -6.04
C GLU A 190 -1.57 -15.40 -4.69
N PHE A 191 -2.35 -16.11 -3.88
CA PHE A 191 -1.94 -16.66 -2.59
C PHE A 191 -1.62 -18.14 -2.74
#